data_AF-A0A7G3G7N2-F1
#
_entry.id   AF-A0A7G3G7N2-F1
#
_cell.length_a   1.000
_cell.length_b   1.000
_cell.length_c   1.000
_cell.angle_alpha   90.00
_cell.angle_beta   90.00
_cell.angle_gamma   90.00
#
_symmetry.space_group_name_H-M   'P 1'
#
loop_
_entity.id
_entity.type
_entity.pdbx_description
1 polymer ?
#
loop_
_entity_poly.entity_id
_entity_poly.type
_entity_poly.pdbx_seq_one_letter_code
_entity_poly.pdbx_strand_id
1 'polypeptide(L)'
;MPCNTRVLYILIFLAISTLSSYASAMYWPWPLNGKVVNQSSLPVAVWDGEHGIYTLPAHSFSPKTLDVDHLYSGLNGRWCKIGPLKVQIDFKGNIDQCECWVDNAGDACNSRAVVAEVRSTPAPKVVQAAQPASIPAS
;
A
#
# COMPACT_ATOMS: atom_id res chain seq x y z
N MET A 1 34.45 -46.54 13.97
CA MET A 1 34.22 -45.18 13.45
C MET A 1 32.90 -45.14 12.69
N PRO A 2 31.81 -44.58 13.24
CA PRO A 2 30.64 -44.19 12.45
C PRO A 2 30.51 -42.66 12.50
N CYS A 3 31.34 -42.00 11.70
CA CYS A 3 31.20 -40.58 11.40
C CYS A 3 30.57 -40.52 9.99
N ASN A 4 29.25 -40.37 9.88
CA ASN A 4 28.62 -39.86 8.64
C ASN A 4 27.10 -39.70 8.66
N THR A 5 26.38 -40.08 9.73
CA THR A 5 24.91 -39.92 9.72
C THR A 5 24.41 -38.63 10.37
N ARG A 6 25.22 -37.95 11.20
CA ARG A 6 24.79 -36.73 11.92
C ARG A 6 24.90 -35.43 11.11
N VAL A 7 25.76 -35.38 10.09
CA VAL A 7 25.99 -34.17 9.29
C VAL A 7 24.85 -33.93 8.29
N LEU A 8 24.20 -35.00 7.81
CA LEU A 8 23.13 -34.91 6.81
C LEU A 8 21.85 -34.28 7.36
N TYR A 9 21.53 -34.48 8.65
CA TYR A 9 20.32 -33.91 9.25
C TYR A 9 20.43 -32.41 9.56
N ILE A 10 21.62 -31.90 9.87
CA ILE A 10 21.82 -30.46 10.16
C ILE A 10 21.65 -29.62 8.88
N LEU A 11 22.10 -30.14 7.73
CA LEU A 11 21.97 -29.44 6.45
C LEU A 11 20.52 -29.41 5.93
N ILE A 12 19.72 -30.45 6.20
CA ILE A 12 18.30 -30.49 5.80
C ILE A 12 17.46 -29.53 6.65
N PHE A 13 17.73 -29.40 7.95
CA PHE A 13 17.00 -28.45 8.80
C PHE A 13 17.37 -26.98 8.53
N LEU A 14 18.61 -26.69 8.12
CA LEU A 14 19.01 -25.31 7.79
C LEU A 14 18.43 -24.81 6.46
N ALA A 15 18.09 -25.72 5.54
CA ALA A 15 17.49 -25.38 4.25
C ALA A 15 15.98 -25.09 4.32
N ILE A 16 15.28 -25.52 5.38
CA ILE A 16 13.82 -25.36 5.49
C ILE A 16 13.45 -24.05 6.21
N SER A 17 14.39 -23.42 6.93
CA SER A 17 14.16 -22.17 7.67
C SER A 17 14.24 -20.88 6.82
N THR A 18 14.44 -20.95 5.51
CA THR A 18 14.42 -19.77 4.62
C THR A 18 13.09 -19.60 3.86
N LEU A 19 12.06 -20.38 4.20
CA LEU A 19 10.74 -20.28 3.59
C LEU A 19 9.72 -19.80 4.63
N SER A 20 9.02 -18.72 4.28
CA SER A 20 7.98 -18.00 5.05
C SER A 20 8.56 -16.97 6.04
N SER A 21 8.57 -15.68 5.72
CA SER A 21 7.35 -14.93 5.39
C SER A 21 7.60 -13.90 4.27
N TYR A 22 7.26 -14.26 3.03
CA TYR A 22 6.71 -13.23 2.14
C TYR A 22 5.29 -13.00 2.65
N ALA A 23 5.14 -12.04 3.57
CA ALA A 23 3.83 -11.45 3.77
C ALA A 23 3.36 -11.05 2.37
N SER A 24 2.26 -11.66 1.92
CA SER A 24 1.66 -11.28 0.66
C SER A 24 1.34 -9.81 0.78
N ALA A 25 2.19 -8.95 0.18
CA ALA A 25 1.82 -7.61 -0.19
C ALA A 25 0.49 -7.79 -0.91
N MET A 26 -0.61 -7.40 -0.24
CA MET A 26 -1.92 -7.45 -0.86
C MET A 26 -1.77 -6.66 -2.14
N TYR A 27 -1.77 -7.38 -3.27
CA TYR A 27 -1.72 -6.84 -4.61
C TYR A 27 -3.06 -6.13 -4.84
N TRP A 28 -3.23 -4.99 -4.16
CA TRP A 28 -4.32 -4.08 -4.40
C TRP A 28 -4.17 -3.62 -5.86
N PRO A 29 -5.25 -3.65 -6.65
CA PRO A 29 -5.13 -3.35 -8.06
C PRO A 29 -4.60 -1.94 -8.20
N TRP A 30 -3.51 -1.86 -8.95
CA TRP A 30 -2.92 -0.71 -9.62
C TRP A 30 -4.02 0.28 -10.11
N PRO A 31 -4.27 1.40 -9.41
CA PRO A 31 -3.96 2.72 -9.99
C PRO A 31 -3.57 3.83 -8.97
N LEU A 32 -2.99 3.49 -7.80
CA LEU A 32 -2.75 4.47 -6.72
C LEU A 32 -1.35 5.08 -6.69
N ASN A 33 -0.49 4.84 -7.69
CA ASN A 33 0.84 5.43 -7.75
C ASN A 33 0.79 6.95 -7.95
N GLY A 34 1.76 7.66 -7.40
CA GLY A 34 1.89 9.11 -7.51
C GLY A 34 3.10 9.58 -8.31
N LYS A 35 3.29 10.90 -8.31
CA LYS A 35 4.48 11.58 -8.84
C LYS A 35 5.35 12.01 -7.67
N VAL A 36 6.64 11.73 -7.73
CA VAL A 36 7.61 12.24 -6.74
C VAL A 36 8.42 13.37 -7.34
N VAL A 37 8.59 14.45 -6.56
CA VAL A 37 9.56 15.51 -6.85
C VAL A 37 10.57 15.55 -5.71
N ASN A 38 11.83 15.21 -6.02
CA ASN A 38 12.92 15.23 -5.07
C ASN A 38 13.65 16.56 -5.15
N GLN A 39 13.38 17.51 -4.25
CA GLN A 39 14.13 18.76 -4.15
C GLN A 39 15.30 18.70 -3.17
N SER A 40 15.53 17.55 -2.54
CA SER A 40 16.66 17.37 -1.62
C SER A 40 17.99 17.32 -2.37
N SER A 41 19.07 17.47 -1.61
CA SER A 41 20.45 17.35 -2.10
C SER A 41 20.93 15.89 -2.27
N LEU A 42 20.09 14.92 -1.90
CA LEU A 42 20.44 13.50 -1.92
C LEU A 42 19.51 12.71 -2.86
N PRO A 43 20.02 11.63 -3.49
CA PRO A 43 19.14 10.70 -4.16
C PRO A 43 18.23 9.98 -3.16
N VAL A 44 17.06 9.54 -3.63
CA VAL A 44 16.09 8.80 -2.81
C VAL A 44 15.70 7.50 -3.50
N ALA A 45 15.46 6.46 -2.70
CA ALA A 45 14.94 5.20 -3.22
C ALA A 45 13.42 5.28 -3.33
N VAL A 46 12.88 4.81 -4.45
CA VAL A 46 11.45 4.74 -4.73
C VAL A 46 11.10 3.38 -5.30
N TRP A 47 9.87 2.94 -5.11
CA TRP A 47 9.34 1.67 -5.62
C TRP A 47 8.08 1.93 -6.44
N ASP A 48 8.00 1.35 -7.63
CA ASP A 48 6.96 1.67 -8.63
C ASP A 48 5.80 0.66 -8.70
N GLY A 49 5.83 -0.38 -7.86
CA GLY A 49 4.80 -1.42 -7.86
C GLY A 49 4.96 -2.51 -8.92
N GLU A 50 5.83 -2.34 -9.91
CA GLU A 50 5.91 -3.24 -11.08
C GLU A 50 7.35 -3.68 -11.38
N HIS A 51 8.29 -2.74 -11.49
CA HIS A 51 9.69 -2.99 -11.89
C HIS A 51 10.66 -2.97 -10.70
N GLY A 52 10.18 -2.62 -9.51
CA GLY A 52 10.95 -2.72 -8.27
C GLY A 52 11.51 -1.39 -7.80
N ILE A 53 12.60 -1.44 -7.03
CA ILE A 53 13.21 -0.26 -6.43
C ILE A 53 14.15 0.40 -7.42
N TYR A 54 14.00 1.70 -7.63
CA TYR A 54 14.95 2.51 -8.39
C TYR A 54 15.36 3.75 -7.60
N THR A 55 16.46 4.37 -8.03
CA THR A 55 16.98 5.60 -7.41
C THR A 55 16.47 6.81 -8.17
N LEU A 56 15.79 7.71 -7.48
CA LEU A 56 15.43 9.02 -7.99
C LEU A 56 16.51 10.04 -7.60
N PRO A 57 17.26 10.62 -8.56
CA PRO A 57 18.34 11.55 -8.26
C PRO A 57 17.90 12.78 -7.46
N ALA A 58 18.87 13.45 -6.82
CA ALA A 58 18.66 14.77 -6.23
C ALA A 58 18.14 15.76 -7.29
N HIS A 59 17.31 16.72 -6.87
CA HIS A 59 16.75 17.77 -7.73
C HIS A 59 16.07 17.24 -9.01
N SER A 60 15.37 16.10 -8.91
CA SER A 60 14.72 15.44 -10.05
C SER A 60 13.26 15.08 -9.76
N PHE A 61 12.59 14.45 -10.72
CA PHE A 61 11.21 14.02 -10.61
C PHE A 61 11.00 12.66 -11.26
N SER A 62 10.03 11.90 -10.75
CA SER A 62 9.67 10.59 -11.31
C SER A 62 9.22 10.74 -12.78
N PRO A 63 9.62 9.82 -13.67
CA PRO A 63 9.40 9.95 -15.12
C PRO A 63 7.93 10.08 -15.50
N LYS A 64 7.03 9.35 -14.82
CA LYS A 64 5.58 9.35 -15.08
C LYS A 64 4.80 9.98 -13.94
N THR A 65 3.54 10.35 -14.21
CA THR A 65 2.63 10.95 -13.23
C THR A 65 2.07 9.94 -12.23
N LEU A 66 1.86 8.70 -12.67
CA LEU A 66 1.48 7.56 -11.84
C LEU A 66 2.64 6.56 -11.90
N ASP A 67 3.68 6.82 -11.11
CA ASP A 67 4.94 6.08 -11.22
C ASP A 67 5.30 5.39 -9.91
N VAL A 68 5.29 6.12 -8.80
CA VAL A 68 5.82 5.63 -7.52
C VAL A 68 4.67 5.23 -6.59
N ASP A 69 4.74 4.04 -5.97
CA ASP A 69 3.82 3.62 -4.90
C ASP A 69 4.45 3.82 -3.51
N HIS A 70 5.76 3.61 -3.36
CA HIS A 70 6.48 3.91 -2.11
C HIS A 70 7.73 4.76 -2.32
N LEU A 71 7.97 5.67 -1.38
CA LEU A 71 9.17 6.50 -1.29
C LEU A 71 9.89 6.20 0.02
N TYR A 72 11.18 5.91 -0.02
CA TYR A 72 11.97 5.68 1.20
C TYR A 72 12.38 6.99 1.86
N SER A 73 12.13 7.12 3.17
CA SER A 73 12.63 8.23 3.98
C SER A 73 13.85 7.79 4.78
N GLY A 74 15.01 8.37 4.48
CA GLY A 74 16.21 8.18 5.29
C GLY A 74 16.07 8.75 6.71
N LEU A 75 15.21 9.77 6.91
CA LEU A 75 14.99 10.39 8.22
C LEU A 75 14.21 9.47 9.17
N ASN A 76 13.21 8.76 8.63
CA ASN A 76 12.35 7.87 9.42
C ASN A 76 12.78 6.40 9.37
N GLY A 77 13.69 6.03 8.46
CA GLY A 77 14.10 4.64 8.22
C GLY A 77 12.95 3.75 7.73
N ARG A 78 11.96 4.34 7.05
CA ARG A 78 10.69 3.68 6.68
C ARG A 78 10.25 4.11 5.29
N TRP A 79 9.36 3.30 4.70
CA TRP A 79 8.75 3.57 3.41
C TRP A 79 7.45 4.36 3.61
N CYS A 80 7.35 5.47 2.90
CA CYS A 80 6.16 6.29 2.76
C CYS A 80 5.32 5.70 1.62
N LYS A 81 4.14 5.15 1.91
CA LYS A 81 3.18 4.81 0.84
C LYS A 81 2.54 6.10 0.35
N ILE A 82 2.52 6.29 -0.95
CA ILE A 82 1.93 7.47 -1.59
C ILE A 82 0.71 7.05 -2.41
N GLY A 83 -0.28 7.94 -2.45
CA GLY A 83 -1.45 7.80 -3.33
C GLY A 83 -1.23 8.47 -4.69
N PRO A 84 -2.31 8.71 -5.47
CA PRO A 84 -2.25 9.30 -6.81
C PRO A 84 -1.86 10.79 -6.84
N LEU A 85 -1.33 11.30 -5.72
CA LEU A 85 -0.93 12.68 -5.54
C LEU A 85 0.53 12.91 -5.91
N LYS A 86 0.87 14.19 -6.09
CA LYS A 86 2.25 14.63 -6.26
C LYS A 86 2.90 14.83 -4.90
N VAL A 87 3.78 13.93 -4.50
CA VAL A 87 4.58 14.05 -3.27
C VAL A 87 5.86 14.82 -3.54
N GLN A 88 6.20 15.75 -2.65
CA GLN A 88 7.41 16.54 -2.71
C GLN A 88 8.30 16.24 -1.50
N ILE A 89 9.58 16.04 -1.79
CA ILE A 89 10.64 15.94 -0.80
C ILE A 89 11.30 17.30 -0.73
N ASP A 90 11.31 17.92 0.44
CA ASP A 90 11.92 19.23 0.62
C ASP A 90 13.47 19.16 0.61
N PHE A 91 14.11 20.32 0.71
CA PHE A 91 15.57 20.42 0.72
C PHE A 91 16.24 19.70 1.90
N LYS A 92 15.52 19.44 2.98
CA LYS A 92 15.99 18.74 4.19
C LYS A 92 15.71 17.24 4.15
N GLY A 93 14.95 16.76 3.16
CA GLY A 93 14.53 15.37 3.06
C GLY A 93 13.20 15.06 3.75
N ASN A 94 12.44 16.07 4.19
CA ASN A 94 11.10 15.86 4.77
C ASN A 94 10.08 15.50 3.69
N ILE A 95 9.11 14.68 4.08
CA ILE A 95 8.03 14.19 3.21
C ILE A 95 6.70 14.43 3.93
N ASP A 96 5.87 15.31 3.39
CA ASP A 96 4.66 15.79 4.07
C ASP A 96 3.36 15.15 3.54
N GLN A 97 3.45 14.25 2.55
CA GLN A 97 2.29 13.68 1.84
C GLN A 97 2.31 12.16 1.77
N CYS A 98 2.64 11.52 2.89
CA CYS A 98 2.50 10.07 3.04
C CYS A 98 1.08 9.70 3.43
N GLU A 99 0.49 8.72 2.75
CA GLU A 99 -0.76 8.11 3.19
C GLU A 99 -0.53 7.33 4.49
N CYS A 100 0.58 6.60 4.55
CA CYS A 100 1.06 5.92 5.76
C CYS A 100 2.56 5.62 5.68
N TRP A 101 3.10 5.14 6.80
CA TRP A 101 4.47 4.67 6.90
C TRP A 101 4.50 3.17 7.16
N VAL A 102 5.25 2.45 6.33
CA VAL A 102 5.40 0.99 6.35
C VAL A 102 6.88 0.59 6.40
N ASP A 103 7.15 -0.65 6.74
CA ASP A 103 8.52 -1.11 7.01
C ASP A 103 9.22 -1.59 5.74
N ASN A 104 8.48 -2.12 4.76
CA ASN A 104 9.03 -2.55 3.48
C ASN A 104 8.32 -1.89 2.29
N ALA A 105 9.02 -1.77 1.17
CA ALA A 105 8.40 -1.44 -0.11
C ALA A 105 7.37 -2.52 -0.48
N GLY A 106 6.21 -2.10 -1.01
CA GLY A 106 5.11 -3.00 -1.35
C GLY A 106 4.19 -3.36 -0.20
N ASP A 107 4.56 -3.07 1.05
CA ASP A 107 3.63 -3.24 2.18
C ASP A 107 2.43 -2.31 1.99
N ALA A 108 1.23 -2.87 2.13
CA ALA A 108 0.03 -2.08 2.22
C ALA A 108 0.05 -1.25 3.50
N CYS A 109 -0.61 -0.09 3.49
CA CYS A 109 -0.99 0.53 4.75
C CYS A 109 -1.73 -0.50 5.57
N ASN A 110 -1.35 -0.64 6.83
CA ASN A 110 -2.12 -1.39 7.81
C ASN A 110 -3.51 -0.76 7.86
N SER A 111 -4.43 -1.35 7.09
CA SER A 111 -5.83 -1.13 7.28
C SER A 111 -6.09 -1.56 8.71
N ARG A 112 -6.30 -0.58 9.60
CA ARG A 112 -7.45 -0.79 10.46
C ARG A 112 -8.56 -0.99 9.46
N ALA A 113 -8.97 -2.24 9.27
CA ALA A 113 -10.20 -2.53 8.58
C ALA A 113 -11.18 -1.55 9.20
N VAL A 114 -11.65 -0.58 8.41
CA VAL A 114 -12.94 -0.01 8.69
C VAL A 114 -13.84 -1.19 8.45
N VAL A 115 -13.99 -2.04 9.49
CA VAL A 115 -15.18 -2.83 9.66
C VAL A 115 -16.22 -1.73 9.73
N ALA A 116 -16.80 -1.42 8.57
CA ALA A 116 -18.09 -0.81 8.54
C ALA A 116 -18.93 -1.81 9.32
N GLU A 117 -19.10 -1.54 10.62
CA GLU A 117 -20.21 -2.08 11.35
C GLU A 117 -21.40 -1.58 10.56
N VAL A 118 -21.85 -2.41 9.61
CA VAL A 118 -23.14 -2.25 8.98
C VAL A 118 -24.09 -2.45 10.13
N ARG A 119 -24.35 -1.36 10.86
CA ARG A 119 -25.56 -1.22 11.62
C ARG A 119 -26.63 -1.42 10.57
N SER A 120 -27.21 -2.61 10.58
CA SER A 120 -28.39 -2.97 9.85
C SER A 120 -29.50 -2.07 10.36
N THR A 121 -29.54 -0.83 9.86
CA THR A 121 -30.71 0.02 10.03
C THR A 121 -31.84 -0.72 9.31
N PRO A 122 -32.95 -1.05 10.00
CA PRO A 122 -34.08 -1.67 9.36
C PRO A 122 -34.49 -0.83 8.14
N ALA A 123 -34.70 -1.50 7.00
CA ALA A 123 -35.18 -0.85 5.80
C ALA A 123 -36.45 -0.05 6.12
N PRO A 124 -36.58 1.20 5.65
CA PRO A 124 -37.81 1.96 5.86
C PRO A 124 -38.98 1.19 5.26
N LYS A 125 -40.02 0.94 6.08
CA LYS A 125 -41.28 0.38 5.61
C LYS A 125 -41.80 1.29 4.49
N VAL A 126 -41.84 0.78 3.26
CA VAL A 126 -42.56 1.42 2.16
C VAL A 126 -44.02 1.45 2.56
N VAL A 127 -44.54 2.64 2.88
CA VAL A 127 -45.97 2.85 3.09
C VAL A 127 -46.61 2.81 1.72
N GLN A 128 -47.51 1.85 1.52
CA GLN A 128 -48.27 1.69 0.30
C GLN A 128 -49.06 2.98 0.03
N ALA A 129 -48.87 3.57 -1.15
CA ALA A 129 -49.60 4.75 -1.58
C ALA A 129 -51.11 4.46 -1.56
N ALA A 130 -51.89 5.40 -1.02
CA ALA A 130 -53.35 5.30 -1.01
C ALA A 130 -53.89 5.20 -2.44
N GLN A 131 -54.84 4.29 -2.66
CA GLN A 131 -55.57 4.15 -3.92
C GLN A 131 -56.27 5.47 -4.28
N PRO A 132 -56.25 5.90 -5.55
CA PRO A 132 -57.02 7.06 -5.98
C PRO A 132 -58.52 6.78 -5.84
N ALA A 133 -59.26 7.77 -5.34
CA ALA A 133 -60.71 7.71 -5.24
C ALA A 133 -61.33 7.66 -6.64
N SER A 134 -62.27 6.73 -6.82
CA SER A 134 -63.08 6.60 -8.04
C SER A 134 -63.94 7.85 -8.24
N ILE A 135 -63.89 8.41 -9.45
CA ILE A 135 -64.70 9.55 -9.90
C ILE A 135 -66.14 9.04 -10.16
N PRO A 136 -67.20 9.68 -9.62
CA PRO A 136 -68.57 9.34 -9.98
C PRO A 136 -68.86 9.78 -11.41
N ALA A 137 -69.44 8.88 -12.21
CA ALA A 137 -70.01 9.23 -13.50
C ALA A 137 -71.36 9.92 -13.28
N SER A 138 -71.53 11.10 -13.89
CA SER A 138 -72.80 11.80 -14.09
C SER A 138 -72.96 12.12 -15.57
#